data_AF-A0ABD3Z7Z4-F1
#
_entry.id   AF-A0ABD3Z7Z4-F1
#
_cell.length_a   1.000
_cell.length_b   1.000
_cell.length_c   1.000
_cell.angle_alpha   90.00
_cell.angle_beta   90.00
_cell.angle_gamma   90.00
#
_symmetry.space_group_name_H-M   'P 1'
#
loop_
_entity.id
_entity.type
_entity.pdbx_description
1 polymer ?
#
loop_
_entity_poly.entity_id
_entity_poly.type
_entity_poly.pdbx_seq_one_letter_code
_entity_poly.pdbx_strand_id
1 'polypeptide(L)'
;MNEEFSRKRLLQGIIFTLLITFATGMGNVLSAYFMLNVKKQEVEDTQLAEARRRATELHCLKLQESASLAAEIVFRADRGYPNNVSLYELMYETSTPAKRVLDDQIKEEQKNFEHQVFGLLPYLQPDEAQVMKQVTLQHFIVTAMRTSKVPAEHRTSPAEGGFDFNKEMQKLRDGGDFMGQVFRERCMRIR
;
A
#
# COMPACT_ATOMS: atom_id res chain seq x y z
N MET A 1 29.22 76.48 39.73
CA MET A 1 28.32 75.42 40.22
C MET A 1 27.30 74.93 39.19
N ASN A 2 26.71 75.80 38.35
CA ASN A 2 25.70 75.39 37.35
C ASN A 2 26.22 74.57 36.16
N GLU A 3 27.46 74.78 35.69
CA GLU A 3 28.01 74.02 34.55
C GLU A 3 28.34 72.56 34.89
N GLU A 4 28.81 72.30 36.11
CA GLU A 4 29.17 70.96 36.58
C GLU A 4 27.95 70.06 36.77
N PHE A 5 26.84 70.66 37.21
CA PHE A 5 25.54 69.99 37.37
C PHE A 5 24.90 69.66 35.99
N SER A 6 25.08 70.56 35.02
CA SER A 6 24.64 70.35 33.64
C SER A 6 25.41 69.21 32.95
N ARG A 7 26.75 69.17 33.09
CA ARG A 7 27.58 68.08 32.54
C ARG A 7 27.22 66.71 33.11
N LYS A 8 26.98 66.61 34.43
CA LYS A 8 26.60 65.33 35.07
C LYS A 8 25.27 64.80 34.55
N ARG A 9 24.24 65.64 34.40
CA ARG A 9 22.95 65.23 33.80
C ARG A 9 23.09 64.82 32.33
N LEU A 10 23.93 65.52 31.56
CA LEU A 10 24.17 65.24 30.16
C LEU A 10 24.91 63.89 29.98
N LEU A 11 25.90 63.62 30.82
CA LEU A 11 26.61 62.33 30.86
C LEU A 11 25.68 61.17 31.26
N GLN A 12 24.80 61.40 32.23
CA GLN A 12 23.81 60.43 32.69
C GLN A 12 22.77 60.12 31.60
N GLY A 13 22.35 61.13 30.84
CA GLY A 13 21.49 60.96 29.66
C GLY A 13 22.17 60.12 28.57
N ILE A 14 23.42 60.40 28.24
CA ILE A 14 24.18 59.62 27.24
C ILE A 14 24.29 58.14 27.65
N ILE A 15 24.59 57.87 28.92
CA ILE A 15 24.70 56.50 29.45
C ILE A 15 23.35 55.77 29.36
N PHE A 16 22.25 56.42 29.73
CA PHE A 16 20.92 55.83 29.61
C PHE A 16 20.53 55.56 28.16
N THR A 17 20.81 56.48 27.25
CA THR A 17 20.52 56.28 25.82
C THR A 17 21.32 55.12 25.23
N LEU A 18 22.59 54.96 25.63
CA LEU A 18 23.44 53.81 25.26
C LEU A 18 22.90 52.49 25.80
N LEU A 19 22.48 52.45 27.07
CA LEU A 19 21.88 51.26 27.67
C LEU A 19 20.57 50.87 27.00
N ILE A 20 19.71 51.85 26.69
CA ILE A 20 18.44 51.63 25.99
C ILE A 20 18.70 51.11 24.58
N THR A 21 19.62 51.72 23.82
CA THR A 21 19.95 51.24 22.46
C THR A 21 20.53 49.84 22.47
N PHE A 22 21.39 49.50 23.44
CA PHE A 22 21.94 48.17 23.58
C PHE A 22 20.87 47.13 23.94
N ALA A 23 20.01 47.43 24.91
CA ALA A 23 18.89 46.56 25.30
C ALA A 23 17.91 46.33 24.14
N THR A 24 17.59 47.39 23.39
CA THR A 24 16.69 47.32 22.23
C THR A 24 17.32 46.51 21.09
N GLY A 25 18.62 46.71 20.83
CA GLY A 25 19.36 45.95 19.83
C GLY A 25 19.45 44.46 20.18
N MET A 26 19.81 44.12 21.42
CA MET A 26 19.83 42.73 21.90
C MET A 26 18.44 42.08 21.85
N GLY A 27 17.39 42.78 22.27
CA GLY A 27 16.02 42.29 22.22
C GLY A 27 15.57 41.95 20.80
N ASN A 28 15.90 42.81 19.82
CA ASN A 28 15.59 42.55 18.42
C ASN A 28 16.35 41.35 17.85
N VAL A 29 17.64 41.20 18.18
CA VAL A 29 18.46 40.07 17.71
C VAL A 29 17.98 38.75 18.30
N LEU A 30 17.72 38.71 19.61
CA LEU A 30 17.18 37.52 20.28
C LEU A 30 15.80 37.16 19.73
N SER A 31 14.91 38.14 19.56
CA SER A 31 13.60 37.94 18.96
C SER A 31 13.71 37.36 17.54
N ALA A 32 14.56 37.93 16.69
CA ALA A 32 14.79 37.44 15.34
C ALA A 32 15.35 36.00 15.33
N TYR A 33 16.30 35.70 16.23
CA TYR A 33 16.88 34.36 16.37
C TYR A 33 15.83 33.31 16.77
N PHE A 34 14.99 33.62 17.77
CA PHE A 34 13.90 32.72 18.17
C PHE A 34 12.86 32.55 17.06
N MET A 35 12.49 33.63 16.37
CA MET A 35 11.54 33.55 15.24
C MET A 35 12.08 32.71 14.08
N LEU A 36 13.38 32.79 13.78
CA LEU A 36 14.02 31.99 12.74
C LEU A 36 14.03 30.50 13.09
N ASN A 37 14.31 30.15 14.35
CA ASN A 37 14.25 28.75 14.80
C ASN A 37 12.82 28.20 14.73
N VAL A 38 11.81 28.96 15.16
CA VAL A 38 10.41 28.54 15.06
C VAL A 38 9.99 28.35 13.60
N LYS A 39 10.34 29.29 12.71
CA LYS A 39 10.07 29.14 11.27
C LYS A 39 10.77 27.93 10.66
N LYS A 40 12.02 27.66 11.05
CA LYS A 40 12.76 26.49 10.58
C LYS A 40 12.05 25.19 11.01
N GLN A 41 11.63 25.12 12.26
CA GLN A 41 10.90 23.98 12.79
C GLN A 41 9.55 23.78 12.09
N GLU A 42 8.81 24.86 11.82
CA GLU A 42 7.55 24.80 11.08
C GLU A 42 7.73 24.31 9.63
N VAL A 43 8.83 24.72 8.97
CA VAL A 43 9.17 24.22 7.63
C VAL A 43 9.51 22.73 7.66
N GLU A 44 10.27 22.27 8.66
CA GLU A 44 10.61 20.85 8.83
C GLU A 44 9.34 20.01 9.10
N ASP A 45 8.46 20.49 9.99
CA ASP A 45 7.21 19.81 10.30
C ASP A 45 6.25 19.73 9.09
N THR A 46 6.16 20.81 8.30
CA THR A 46 5.33 20.81 7.08
C THR A 46 5.89 19.86 6.01
N GLN A 47 7.21 19.81 5.83
CA GLN A 47 7.85 18.85 4.92
C GLN A 47 7.61 17.40 5.34
N LEU A 48 7.74 17.09 6.65
CA LEU A 48 7.43 15.77 7.19
C LEU A 48 5.95 15.41 6.99
N ALA A 49 5.05 16.35 7.22
CA ALA A 49 3.62 16.15 6.97
C ALA A 49 3.33 15.88 5.49
N GLU A 50 3.96 16.61 4.57
CA GLU A 50 3.82 16.39 3.14
C GLU A 50 4.40 15.04 2.70
N ALA A 51 5.57 14.66 3.21
CA ALA A 51 6.16 13.34 2.95
C ALA A 51 5.23 12.21 3.43
N ARG A 52 4.63 12.35 4.61
CA ARG A 52 3.63 11.39 5.13
C ARG A 52 2.37 11.32 4.26
N ARG A 53 1.87 12.46 3.78
CA ARG A 53 0.73 12.49 2.84
C ARG A 53 1.05 11.75 1.56
N ARG A 54 2.18 12.06 0.92
CA ARG A 54 2.64 11.36 -0.30
C ARG A 54 2.83 9.86 -0.09
N ALA A 55 3.38 9.47 1.06
CA ALA A 55 3.52 8.05 1.41
C ALA A 55 2.16 7.36 1.55
N THR A 56 1.17 8.05 2.14
CA THR A 56 -0.20 7.53 2.30
C THR A 56 -0.92 7.42 0.97
N GLU A 57 -0.79 8.43 0.10
CA GLU A 57 -1.33 8.42 -1.27
C GLU A 57 -0.74 7.27 -2.09
N LEU A 58 0.60 7.12 -2.06
CA LEU A 58 1.28 6.02 -2.73
C LEU A 58 0.81 4.67 -2.20
N HIS A 59 0.72 4.52 -0.88
CA HIS A 59 0.22 3.30 -0.27
C HIS A 59 -1.20 2.97 -0.75
N CYS A 60 -2.10 3.95 -0.78
CA CYS A 60 -3.46 3.73 -1.26
C CYS A 60 -3.55 3.37 -2.74
N LEU A 61 -2.72 3.98 -3.60
CA LEU A 61 -2.60 3.59 -5.00
C LEU A 61 -2.13 2.14 -5.13
N LYS A 62 -1.11 1.73 -4.37
CA LYS A 62 -0.58 0.37 -4.40
C LYS A 62 -1.52 -0.66 -3.78
N LEU A 63 -2.30 -0.27 -2.79
CA LEU A 63 -3.35 -1.10 -2.22
C LEU A 63 -4.51 -1.29 -3.21
N GLN A 64 -4.87 -0.26 -3.97
CA GLN A 64 -5.84 -0.36 -5.07
C GLN A 64 -5.35 -1.31 -6.17
N GLU A 65 -4.09 -1.14 -6.63
CA GLU A 65 -3.46 -2.03 -7.60
C GLU A 65 -3.46 -3.47 -7.10
N SER A 66 -3.14 -3.69 -5.82
CA SER A 66 -3.14 -5.02 -5.19
C SER A 66 -4.53 -5.64 -5.12
N ALA A 67 -5.55 -4.86 -4.75
CA ALA A 67 -6.93 -5.32 -4.71
C ALA A 67 -7.46 -5.67 -6.11
N SER A 68 -7.14 -4.85 -7.12
CA SER A 68 -7.48 -5.14 -8.52
C SER A 68 -6.79 -6.40 -9.03
N LEU A 69 -5.50 -6.58 -8.71
CA LEU A 69 -4.74 -7.76 -9.09
C LEU A 69 -5.28 -9.02 -8.40
N ALA A 70 -5.60 -8.95 -7.11
CA ALA A 70 -6.21 -10.07 -6.39
C ALA A 70 -7.57 -10.47 -7.01
N ALA A 71 -8.39 -9.48 -7.39
CA ALA A 71 -9.65 -9.75 -8.09
C ALA A 71 -9.43 -10.39 -9.48
N GLU A 72 -8.42 -9.94 -10.22
CA GLU A 72 -8.08 -10.56 -11.51
C GLU A 72 -7.62 -12.02 -11.33
N ILE A 73 -6.75 -12.29 -10.35
CA ILE A 73 -6.29 -13.65 -10.04
C ILE A 73 -7.49 -14.53 -9.69
N VAL A 74 -8.39 -14.08 -8.81
CA VAL A 74 -9.62 -14.81 -8.45
C VAL A 74 -10.45 -15.08 -9.69
N PHE A 75 -10.66 -14.08 -10.55
CA PHE A 75 -11.48 -14.21 -11.75
C PHE A 75 -10.91 -15.20 -12.77
N ARG A 76 -9.59 -15.16 -12.99
CA ARG A 76 -8.88 -16.10 -13.87
C ARG A 76 -8.94 -17.52 -13.31
N ALA A 77 -8.75 -17.65 -12.01
CA ALA A 77 -8.90 -18.90 -11.31
C ALA A 77 -10.35 -19.40 -11.38
N ASP A 78 -11.36 -18.56 -11.20
CA ASP A 78 -12.75 -19.02 -11.10
C ASP A 78 -13.30 -19.52 -12.44
N ARG A 79 -12.95 -18.82 -13.52
CA ARG A 79 -13.45 -19.15 -14.86
C ARG A 79 -13.04 -20.53 -15.35
N GLY A 80 -12.00 -21.15 -14.80
CA GLY A 80 -11.71 -22.55 -15.10
C GLY A 80 -11.25 -22.85 -16.53
N TYR A 81 -10.80 -21.82 -17.27
CA TYR A 81 -10.29 -21.91 -18.64
C TYR A 81 -11.01 -22.92 -19.59
N PRO A 82 -12.36 -22.94 -19.69
CA PRO A 82 -13.10 -23.85 -20.56
C PRO A 82 -13.06 -23.30 -21.99
N ASN A 83 -13.14 -24.17 -23.00
CA ASN A 83 -13.56 -23.72 -24.34
C ASN A 83 -14.96 -23.14 -24.27
N ASN A 84 -15.27 -22.24 -25.22
CA ASN A 84 -16.61 -21.68 -25.40
C ASN A 84 -17.63 -22.80 -25.18
N VAL A 85 -18.45 -22.66 -24.15
CA VAL A 85 -19.55 -23.58 -23.93
C VAL A 85 -20.74 -22.98 -24.66
N SER A 86 -21.07 -23.51 -25.82
CA SER A 86 -22.32 -23.14 -26.48
C SER A 86 -23.50 -23.71 -25.69
N LEU A 87 -24.64 -23.01 -25.71
CA LEU A 87 -25.88 -23.52 -25.11
C LEU A 87 -26.25 -24.90 -25.68
N TYR A 88 -25.88 -25.15 -26.93
CA TYR A 88 -26.07 -26.43 -27.62
C TYR A 88 -25.25 -27.55 -26.98
N GLU A 89 -23.95 -27.33 -26.68
CA GLU A 89 -23.10 -28.33 -26.02
C GLU A 89 -23.58 -28.64 -24.59
N LEU A 90 -24.08 -27.64 -23.84
CA LEU A 90 -24.68 -27.86 -22.51
C LEU A 90 -25.96 -28.69 -22.54
N MET A 91 -26.73 -28.58 -23.62
CA MET A 91 -28.04 -29.21 -23.74
C MET A 91 -28.01 -30.59 -24.40
N TYR A 92 -27.04 -30.84 -25.28
CA TYR A 92 -27.07 -32.01 -26.17
C TYR A 92 -25.78 -32.84 -26.21
N GLU A 93 -24.64 -32.35 -25.70
CA GLU A 93 -23.41 -33.16 -25.60
C GLU A 93 -23.20 -33.69 -24.18
N THR A 94 -22.93 -35.00 -24.08
CA THR A 94 -22.47 -35.67 -22.84
C THR A 94 -20.97 -35.47 -22.57
N SER A 95 -20.23 -34.85 -23.49
CA SER A 95 -18.79 -34.63 -23.39
C SER A 95 -18.45 -33.43 -22.51
N THR A 96 -17.50 -33.60 -21.59
CA THR A 96 -16.91 -32.49 -20.86
C THR A 96 -16.24 -31.51 -21.83
N PRO A 97 -16.53 -30.19 -21.74
CA PRO A 97 -15.97 -29.21 -22.66
C PRO A 97 -14.45 -29.24 -22.63
N ALA A 98 -13.83 -29.25 -23.82
CA ALA A 98 -12.38 -29.26 -23.96
C ALA A 98 -11.75 -28.00 -23.35
N LYS A 99 -10.51 -28.10 -22.89
CA LYS A 99 -9.76 -26.98 -22.29
C LYS A 99 -9.31 -25.97 -23.37
N ARG A 100 -9.56 -24.67 -23.20
CA ARG A 100 -9.20 -23.62 -24.19
C ARG A 100 -7.77 -23.15 -24.12
N VAL A 101 -7.27 -23.04 -22.90
CA VAL A 101 -5.97 -22.48 -22.62
C VAL A 101 -5.01 -23.62 -22.34
N LEU A 102 -3.92 -23.64 -23.11
CA LEU A 102 -2.87 -24.62 -22.96
C LEU A 102 -2.26 -24.51 -21.55
N ASP A 103 -1.88 -25.66 -20.98
CA ASP A 103 -1.27 -25.70 -19.64
C ASP A 103 -0.06 -24.78 -19.51
N ASP A 104 0.73 -24.65 -20.58
CA ASP A 104 1.91 -23.79 -20.58
C ASP A 104 1.54 -22.30 -20.52
N GLN A 105 0.47 -21.89 -21.22
CA GLN A 105 -0.05 -20.54 -21.14
C GLN A 105 -0.63 -20.23 -19.75
N ILE A 106 -1.33 -21.18 -19.11
CA ILE A 106 -1.83 -21.00 -17.74
C ILE A 106 -0.65 -20.83 -16.77
N LYS A 107 0.42 -21.61 -16.93
CA LYS A 107 1.63 -21.49 -16.10
C LYS A 107 2.37 -20.18 -16.33
N GLU A 108 2.44 -19.67 -17.56
CA GLU A 108 3.00 -18.35 -17.83
C GLU A 108 2.17 -17.22 -17.22
N GLU A 109 0.84 -17.26 -17.36
CA GLU A 109 -0.06 -16.29 -16.71
C GLU A 109 0.15 -16.30 -15.19
N GLN A 110 0.25 -17.49 -14.60
CA GLN A 110 0.49 -17.66 -13.17
C GLN A 110 1.81 -17.03 -12.71
N LYS A 111 2.92 -17.24 -13.45
CA LYS A 111 4.21 -16.59 -13.18
C LYS A 111 4.15 -15.07 -13.34
N ASN A 112 3.42 -14.58 -14.33
CA ASN A 112 3.25 -13.14 -14.53
C ASN A 112 2.51 -12.50 -13.35
N PHE A 113 1.44 -13.13 -12.86
CA PHE A 113 0.75 -12.68 -11.65
C PHE A 113 1.65 -12.71 -10.42
N GLU A 114 2.45 -13.77 -10.22
CA GLU A 114 3.44 -13.80 -9.14
C GLU A 114 4.38 -12.61 -9.18
N HIS A 115 4.97 -12.31 -10.36
CA HIS A 115 5.88 -11.20 -10.53
C HIS A 115 5.22 -9.85 -10.19
N GLN A 116 3.98 -9.64 -10.65
CA GLN A 116 3.22 -8.43 -10.32
C GLN A 116 2.95 -8.31 -8.82
N VAL A 117 2.58 -9.41 -8.16
CA VAL A 117 2.38 -9.41 -6.70
C VAL A 117 3.67 -9.06 -5.97
N PHE A 118 4.81 -9.68 -6.33
CA PHE A 118 6.10 -9.38 -5.71
C PHE A 118 6.51 -7.92 -5.85
N GLY A 119 6.18 -7.28 -6.97
CA GLY A 119 6.40 -5.84 -7.17
C GLY A 119 5.57 -4.95 -6.23
N LEU A 120 4.43 -5.43 -5.74
CA LEU A 120 3.52 -4.69 -4.87
C LEU A 120 3.80 -4.89 -3.37
N LEU A 121 4.33 -6.06 -2.97
CA LEU A 121 4.56 -6.40 -1.56
C LEU A 121 5.31 -5.32 -0.74
N PRO A 122 6.34 -4.63 -1.24
CA PRO A 122 7.07 -3.61 -0.46
C PRO A 122 6.23 -2.40 -0.06
N TYR A 123 5.11 -2.16 -0.74
CA TYR A 123 4.24 -0.99 -0.52
C TYR A 123 3.05 -1.31 0.39
N LEU A 124 2.88 -2.58 0.76
CA LEU A 124 1.77 -3.06 1.56
C LEU A 124 2.15 -3.15 3.04
N GLN A 125 1.15 -3.00 3.91
CA GLN A 125 1.29 -3.30 5.32
C GLN A 125 1.46 -4.81 5.53
N PRO A 126 2.03 -5.26 6.68
CA PRO A 126 2.31 -6.67 6.91
C PRO A 126 1.09 -7.60 6.74
N ASP A 127 -0.09 -7.14 7.17
CA ASP A 127 -1.35 -7.89 7.05
C ASP A 127 -1.86 -7.98 5.61
N GLU A 128 -1.80 -6.88 4.86
CA GLU A 128 -2.11 -6.84 3.42
C GLU A 128 -1.15 -7.71 2.60
N ALA A 129 0.15 -7.60 2.88
CA ALA A 129 1.17 -8.41 2.22
C ALA A 129 0.97 -9.90 2.51
N GLN A 130 0.56 -10.27 3.73
CA GLN A 130 0.22 -11.64 4.08
C GLN A 130 -0.96 -12.16 3.25
N VAL A 131 -2.01 -11.35 3.08
CA VAL A 131 -3.17 -11.74 2.26
C VAL A 131 -2.77 -11.89 0.79
N MET A 132 -2.00 -10.97 0.24
CA MET A 132 -1.50 -11.09 -1.13
C MET A 132 -0.63 -12.34 -1.33
N LYS A 133 0.24 -12.67 -0.38
CA LYS A 133 1.00 -13.94 -0.41
C LYS A 133 0.10 -15.16 -0.39
N GLN A 134 -0.97 -15.13 0.41
CA GLN A 134 -1.96 -16.21 0.47
C GLN A 134 -2.71 -16.34 -0.86
N VAL A 135 -3.19 -15.24 -1.44
CA VAL A 135 -3.85 -15.22 -2.76
C VAL A 135 -2.93 -15.84 -3.82
N THR A 136 -1.66 -15.46 -3.86
CA THR A 136 -0.68 -16.02 -4.80
C THR A 136 -0.46 -17.51 -4.59
N LEU A 137 -0.27 -17.94 -3.34
CA LEU A 137 -0.09 -19.36 -3.01
C LEU A 137 -1.29 -20.20 -3.44
N GLN A 138 -2.51 -19.71 -3.17
CA GLN A 138 -3.71 -20.45 -3.55
C GLN A 138 -3.93 -20.49 -5.05
N HIS A 139 -3.63 -19.40 -5.75
CA HIS A 139 -3.63 -19.41 -7.20
C HIS A 139 -2.64 -20.42 -7.78
N PHE A 140 -1.44 -20.52 -7.20
CA PHE A 140 -0.46 -21.54 -7.60
C PHE A 140 -0.99 -22.96 -7.39
N ILE A 141 -1.55 -23.26 -6.21
CA ILE A 141 -2.09 -24.59 -5.89
C ILE A 141 -3.23 -24.97 -6.84
N VAL A 142 -4.20 -24.07 -7.05
CA VAL A 142 -5.32 -24.24 -7.98
C VAL A 142 -4.81 -24.49 -9.41
N THR A 143 -3.81 -23.73 -9.85
CA THR A 143 -3.20 -23.88 -11.17
C THR A 143 -2.48 -25.23 -11.31
N ALA A 144 -1.74 -25.65 -10.29
CA ALA A 144 -1.04 -26.93 -10.27
C ALA A 144 -2.03 -28.10 -10.35
N MET A 145 -3.14 -28.05 -9.60
CA MET A 145 -4.20 -29.06 -9.67
C MET A 145 -4.82 -29.15 -11.06
N ARG A 146 -4.96 -28.03 -11.77
CA ARG A 146 -5.57 -27.96 -13.10
C ARG A 146 -4.67 -28.36 -14.26
N THR A 147 -3.36 -28.18 -14.10
CA THR A 147 -2.35 -28.49 -15.12
C THR A 147 -1.57 -29.76 -14.80
N SER A 148 -1.98 -30.47 -13.74
CA SER A 148 -1.40 -31.74 -13.36
C SER A 148 -1.76 -32.82 -14.38
N LYS A 149 -0.74 -33.55 -14.84
CA LYS A 149 -0.88 -34.73 -15.69
C LYS A 149 -1.32 -35.98 -14.91
N VAL A 150 -1.35 -35.91 -13.58
CA VAL A 150 -1.80 -37.01 -12.73
C VAL A 150 -3.34 -37.04 -12.73
N PRO A 151 -3.97 -38.18 -13.11
CA PRO A 151 -5.42 -38.34 -13.05
C PRO A 151 -5.95 -38.03 -11.66
N ALA A 152 -7.17 -37.47 -11.57
CA ALA A 152 -7.75 -37.04 -10.29
C ALA A 152 -7.83 -38.19 -9.27
N GLU A 153 -8.13 -39.40 -9.74
CA GLU A 153 -8.24 -40.64 -8.95
C GLU A 153 -6.92 -41.09 -8.30
N HIS A 154 -5.77 -40.64 -8.83
CA HIS A 154 -4.45 -40.99 -8.31
C HIS A 154 -3.80 -39.87 -7.49
N ARG A 155 -4.51 -38.77 -7.27
CA ARG A 155 -4.02 -37.67 -6.42
C ARG A 155 -4.28 -38.04 -4.96
N THR A 156 -3.35 -37.67 -4.09
CA THR A 156 -3.53 -37.80 -2.64
C THR A 156 -4.84 -37.15 -2.22
N SER A 157 -5.66 -37.88 -1.47
CA SER A 157 -6.96 -37.36 -1.04
C SER A 157 -6.76 -36.24 0.00
N PRO A 158 -7.73 -35.32 0.17
CA PRO A 158 -7.65 -34.31 1.22
C PRO A 158 -7.52 -34.89 2.63
N ALA A 159 -8.06 -36.09 2.88
CA ALA A 159 -7.95 -36.80 4.15
C ALA A 159 -6.52 -37.28 4.45
N GLU A 160 -5.71 -37.47 3.42
CA GLU A 160 -4.31 -37.91 3.50
C GLU A 160 -3.31 -36.74 3.35
N GLY A 161 -3.80 -35.50 3.43
CA GLY A 161 -2.99 -34.29 3.29
C GLY A 161 -2.91 -33.73 1.86
N GLY A 162 -3.73 -34.24 0.94
CA GLY A 162 -3.91 -33.67 -0.39
C GLY A 162 -4.67 -32.34 -0.39
N PHE A 163 -4.71 -31.68 -1.54
CA PHE A 163 -5.46 -30.43 -1.73
C PHE A 163 -6.87 -30.70 -2.25
N ASP A 164 -7.84 -30.01 -1.66
CA ASP A 164 -9.22 -29.97 -2.17
C ASP A 164 -9.39 -28.73 -3.05
N PHE A 165 -9.71 -28.96 -4.33
CA PHE A 165 -9.85 -27.88 -5.30
C PHE A 165 -10.85 -26.80 -4.88
N ASN A 166 -12.02 -27.21 -4.37
CA ASN A 166 -13.08 -26.28 -3.99
C ASN A 166 -12.67 -25.48 -2.75
N LYS A 167 -12.02 -26.14 -1.79
CA LYS A 167 -11.52 -25.49 -0.58
C LYS A 167 -10.44 -24.46 -0.89
N GLU A 168 -9.48 -24.79 -1.75
CA GLU A 168 -8.41 -23.85 -2.13
C GLU A 168 -8.95 -22.70 -2.99
N MET A 169 -9.92 -22.97 -3.88
CA MET A 169 -10.64 -21.92 -4.60
C MET A 169 -11.41 -20.98 -3.65
N GLN A 170 -12.06 -21.52 -2.62
CA GLN A 170 -12.78 -20.68 -1.66
C GLN A 170 -11.82 -19.76 -0.90
N LYS A 171 -10.70 -20.29 -0.40
CA LYS A 171 -9.67 -19.47 0.26
C LYS A 171 -9.10 -18.39 -0.66
N LEU A 172 -9.00 -18.68 -1.96
CA LEU A 172 -8.57 -17.71 -2.95
C LEU A 172 -9.58 -16.56 -3.09
N ARG A 173 -10.88 -16.88 -3.21
CA ARG A 173 -11.97 -15.89 -3.24
C ARG A 173 -11.99 -15.04 -1.98
N ASP A 174 -11.92 -15.68 -0.81
CA ASP A 174 -11.91 -15.00 0.48
C ASP A 174 -10.74 -14.00 0.58
N GLY A 175 -9.55 -14.39 0.10
CA GLY A 175 -8.39 -13.51 0.05
C GLY A 175 -8.57 -12.31 -0.88
N GLY A 176 -9.15 -12.52 -2.07
CA GLY A 176 -9.46 -11.44 -3.00
C GLY A 176 -10.51 -10.46 -2.46
N ASP A 177 -11.59 -10.98 -1.88
CA ASP A 177 -12.64 -10.17 -1.25
C ASP A 177 -12.10 -9.35 -0.08
N PHE A 178 -11.23 -9.96 0.74
CA PHE A 178 -10.57 -9.28 1.84
C PHE A 178 -9.69 -8.14 1.35
N MET A 179 -8.87 -8.33 0.31
CA MET A 179 -8.06 -7.24 -0.25
C MET A 179 -8.92 -6.08 -0.75
N GLY A 180 -10.04 -6.38 -1.41
CA GLY A 180 -11.01 -5.36 -1.82
C GLY A 180 -11.62 -4.61 -0.63
N GLN A 181 -11.92 -5.32 0.46
CA GLN A 181 -12.43 -4.72 1.69
C GLN A 181 -11.39 -3.81 2.36
N VAL A 182 -10.15 -4.28 2.50
CA VAL A 182 -9.06 -3.51 3.12
C VAL A 182 -8.83 -2.21 2.36
N PHE A 183 -8.80 -2.26 1.02
CA PHE A 183 -8.73 -1.05 0.19
C PHE A 183 -9.88 -0.08 0.49
N ARG A 184 -11.13 -0.56 0.51
CA ARG A 184 -12.30 0.29 0.79
C ARG A 184 -12.24 0.93 2.17
N GLU A 185 -11.85 0.16 3.18
CA GLU A 185 -11.84 0.62 4.57
C GLU A 185 -10.69 1.59 4.86
N ARG A 186 -9.51 1.38 4.26
CA ARG A 186 -8.31 2.18 4.53
C ARG A 186 -8.20 3.41 3.64
N CYS A 187 -8.65 3.33 2.38
CA CYS A 187 -8.37 4.36 1.38
C CYS A 187 -9.60 5.06 0.80
N MET A 188 -10.78 4.42 0.83
CA MET A 188 -12.01 5.02 0.29
C MET A 188 -12.97 5.52 1.37
N ARG A 189 -12.74 5.15 2.63
CA ARG A 189 -13.60 5.59 3.73
C ARG A 189 -13.33 7.05 4.00
N ILE A 190 -14.29 7.90 3.62
CA ILE A 190 -14.28 9.32 4.00
C ILE A 190 -14.35 9.37 5.53
N ARG A 191 -13.31 9.92 6.16
CA ARG A 191 -13.30 10.26 7.58
C ARG A 191 -13.69 11.72 7.77
#